data_AF-A0A085VF48-F1
#
_entry.id   AF-A0A085VF48-F1
#
_cell.length_a   1.000
_cell.length_b   1.000
_cell.length_c   1.000
_cell.angle_alpha   90.00
_cell.angle_beta   90.00
_cell.angle_gamma   90.00
#
_symmetry.space_group_name_H-M   'P 1'
#
loop_
_entity.id
_entity.type
_entity.pdbx_description
1 polymer ?
#
loop_
_entity_poly.entity_id
_entity_poly.type
_entity_poly.pdbx_seq_one_letter_code
_entity_poly.pdbx_strand_id
1 'polypeptide(L)'
;MKVTGTESGGKSSYQGDDGRFYDANHRGHESERLANAHIAFEIEQKESLGINTITGIDGIIILIFGLLIWGTGYIGFGVMTHGSPFSGIGLIILAALPVYPLYKFFFFTYFSTRKVVYLFAVAMCFLINWILTDVFNIHLLK
;
A
#
# COMPACT_ATOMS: atom_id res chain seq x y z
N MET A 1 10.90 -2.67 -17.92
CA MET A 1 12.13 -3.08 -17.22
C MET A 1 11.73 -4.05 -16.11
N LYS A 2 12.56 -5.04 -15.75
CA LYS A 2 12.26 -5.97 -14.65
C LYS A 2 12.91 -5.44 -13.38
N VAL A 3 12.22 -5.52 -12.24
CA VAL A 3 12.78 -5.12 -10.94
C VAL A 3 14.02 -5.97 -10.65
N THR A 4 15.16 -5.30 -10.41
CA THR A 4 16.47 -5.92 -10.12
C THR A 4 16.84 -5.82 -8.64
N GLY A 5 16.27 -4.86 -7.91
CA GLY A 5 16.45 -4.66 -6.48
C GLY A 5 15.29 -3.88 -5.86
N THR A 6 15.16 -3.92 -4.54
CA THR A 6 14.18 -3.12 -3.80
C THR A 6 14.86 -2.37 -2.66
N GLU A 7 14.63 -1.07 -2.58
CA GLU A 7 15.16 -0.19 -1.55
C GLU A 7 14.04 0.57 -0.84
N SER A 8 14.29 0.96 0.42
CA SER A 8 13.45 1.96 1.08
C SER A 8 13.78 3.35 0.53
N GLY A 9 12.78 4.15 0.20
CA GLY A 9 12.99 5.51 -0.28
C GLY A 9 11.67 6.26 -0.38
N GLY A 10 11.71 7.54 -0.77
CA GLY A 10 10.48 8.31 -0.88
C GLY A 10 9.83 8.66 0.46
N LYS A 11 10.63 8.89 1.52
CA LYS A 11 10.12 9.52 2.75
C LYS A 11 9.55 10.89 2.39
N SER A 12 8.37 11.20 2.91
CA SER A 12 7.74 12.52 2.74
C SER A 12 8.68 13.62 3.23
N SER A 13 8.65 14.77 2.57
CA SER A 13 9.38 15.93 3.06
C SER A 13 8.95 16.29 4.49
N TYR A 14 9.88 16.75 5.31
CA TYR A 14 9.59 17.21 6.65
C TYR A 14 10.15 18.62 6.85
N GLN A 15 9.48 19.43 7.66
CA GLN A 15 9.98 20.75 8.02
C GLN A 15 10.94 20.61 9.21
N GLY A 16 12.15 21.16 9.10
CA GLY A 16 13.08 21.23 10.21
C GLY A 16 12.82 22.43 11.11
N ASP A 17 13.44 22.43 12.28
CA ASP A 17 13.34 23.52 13.27
C ASP A 17 13.88 24.86 12.74
N ASP A 18 14.64 24.84 11.65
CA ASP A 18 15.16 26.01 10.94
C ASP A 18 14.16 26.62 9.92
N GLY A 19 12.95 26.06 9.84
CA GLY A 19 11.88 26.49 8.94
C GLY A 19 12.04 26.00 7.49
N ARG A 20 13.11 25.26 7.16
CA ARG A 20 13.36 24.71 5.82
C ARG A 20 12.71 23.33 5.66
N PHE A 21 12.46 22.93 4.41
CA PHE A 21 11.88 21.62 4.10
C PHE A 21 12.95 20.66 3.63
N TYR A 22 13.04 19.50 4.27
CA TYR A 22 14.07 18.51 3.98
C TYR A 22 13.54 17.37 3.14
N ASP A 23 14.35 16.89 2.20
CA ASP A 23 14.08 15.67 1.44
C ASP A 23 14.58 14.41 2.15
N ALA A 24 14.39 13.24 1.51
CA ALA A 24 14.80 11.94 2.04
C ALA A 24 16.33 11.82 2.29
N ASN A 25 17.15 12.70 1.70
CA ASN A 25 18.60 12.76 1.85
C ASN A 25 19.05 13.90 2.77
N HIS A 26 18.12 14.48 3.55
CA HIS A 26 18.39 15.60 4.45
C HIS A 26 18.93 16.85 3.73
N ARG A 27 18.61 17.03 2.44
CA ARG A 27 18.90 18.29 1.75
C ARG A 27 17.76 19.26 2.03
N GLY A 28 18.11 20.48 2.46
CA GLY A 28 17.15 21.55 2.72
C GLY A 28 16.71 22.25 1.44
N HIS A 29 15.41 22.47 1.33
CA HIS A 29 14.71 23.12 0.23
C HIS A 29 13.88 24.30 0.76
N GLU A 30 13.62 25.27 -0.11
CA GLU A 30 12.87 26.49 0.24
C GLU A 30 11.36 26.26 0.40
N SER A 31 10.84 25.16 -0.12
CA SER A 31 9.43 24.80 -0.01
C SER A 31 9.23 23.30 0.03
N GLU A 32 8.14 22.88 0.66
CA GLU A 32 7.68 21.49 0.69
C GLU A 32 7.51 20.91 -0.71
N ARG A 33 6.97 21.73 -1.64
CA ARG A 33 6.77 21.33 -3.03
C ARG A 33 8.08 20.97 -3.72
N LEU A 34 9.14 21.75 -3.48
CA LEU A 34 10.47 21.48 -4.06
C LEU A 34 11.09 20.22 -3.47
N ALA A 35 10.99 20.04 -2.15
CA ALA A 35 11.46 18.82 -1.49
C ALA A 35 10.74 17.58 -2.05
N ASN A 36 9.41 17.63 -2.18
CA ASN A 36 8.62 16.54 -2.74
C ASN A 36 8.88 16.28 -4.23
N ALA A 37 9.17 17.32 -5.03
CA ALA A 37 9.56 17.16 -6.43
C ALA A 37 10.92 16.46 -6.56
N HIS A 38 11.88 16.81 -5.71
CA HIS A 38 13.19 16.15 -5.68
C HIS A 38 13.08 14.67 -5.27
N ILE A 39 12.21 14.37 -4.28
CA ILE A 39 11.90 13.00 -3.88
C ILE A 39 11.27 12.21 -5.05
N ALA A 40 10.32 12.81 -5.78
CA ALA A 40 9.69 12.15 -6.91
C ALA A 40 10.70 11.83 -8.03
N PHE A 41 11.60 12.77 -8.32
CA PHE A 41 12.68 12.59 -9.28
C PHE A 41 13.65 11.47 -8.88
N GLU A 42 14.00 11.39 -7.59
CA GLU A 42 14.85 10.30 -7.07
C GLU A 42 14.21 8.92 -7.30
N ILE A 43 12.90 8.80 -7.06
CA ILE A 43 12.17 7.55 -7.28
C ILE A 43 12.16 7.18 -8.76
N GLU A 44 11.89 8.14 -9.65
CA GLU A 44 11.90 7.91 -11.11
C GLU A 44 13.30 7.48 -11.60
N GLN A 45 14.36 8.11 -11.08
CA GLN A 45 15.73 7.72 -11.38
C GLN A 45 16.01 6.28 -10.92
N LYS A 46 15.61 5.90 -9.70
CA LYS A 46 15.74 4.52 -9.19
C LYS A 46 14.97 3.53 -10.05
N GLU A 47 13.76 3.87 -10.48
CA GLU A 47 12.98 3.02 -11.38
C GLU A 47 13.67 2.82 -12.74
N SER A 48 14.30 3.87 -13.29
CA SER A 48 15.09 3.79 -14.53
C SER A 48 16.31 2.85 -14.41
N LEU A 49 16.84 2.68 -13.19
CA LEU A 49 17.92 1.74 -12.87
C LEU A 49 17.40 0.33 -12.56
N GLY A 50 16.09 0.12 -12.62
CA GLY A 50 15.43 -1.14 -12.29
C GLY A 50 15.20 -1.36 -10.79
N ILE A 51 15.46 -0.36 -9.95
CA ILE A 51 15.31 -0.42 -8.50
C ILE A 51 13.88 -0.01 -8.13
N ASN A 52 13.17 -0.91 -7.45
CA ASN A 52 11.89 -0.60 -6.85
C ASN A 52 12.09 0.18 -5.54
N THR A 53 11.29 1.23 -5.34
CA THR A 53 11.31 2.01 -4.09
C THR A 53 10.07 1.71 -3.27
N ILE A 54 10.23 1.23 -2.04
CA ILE A 54 9.15 1.09 -1.06
C ILE A 54 9.01 2.40 -0.29
N THR A 55 7.82 2.99 -0.36
CA THR A 55 7.47 4.26 0.27
C THR A 55 6.69 4.09 1.57
N GLY A 56 6.49 5.18 2.32
CA GLY A 56 5.69 5.15 3.55
C GLY A 56 4.23 4.69 3.33
N ILE A 57 3.64 5.07 2.19
CA ILE A 57 2.27 4.64 1.82
C ILE A 57 2.24 3.13 1.61
N ASP A 58 3.25 2.55 0.95
CA ASP A 58 3.33 1.10 0.78
C ASP A 58 3.38 0.39 2.14
N GLY A 59 4.14 0.93 3.10
CA GLY A 59 4.21 0.40 4.47
C GLY A 59 2.86 0.41 5.20
N ILE A 60 2.08 1.48 5.07
CA ILE A 60 0.73 1.57 5.66
C ILE A 60 -0.20 0.53 5.03
N ILE A 61 -0.19 0.40 3.71
CA ILE A 61 -1.05 -0.55 3.00
C ILE A 61 -0.66 -2.00 3.36
N ILE A 62 0.64 -2.31 3.42
CA ILE A 62 1.13 -3.63 3.87
C ILE A 62 0.64 -3.92 5.29
N LEU A 63 0.68 -2.95 6.20
CA LEU A 63 0.18 -3.12 7.57
C LEU A 63 -1.31 -3.45 7.58
N ILE A 64 -2.13 -2.72 6.82
CA ILE A 64 -3.58 -2.96 6.73
C ILE A 64 -3.86 -4.39 6.24
N PHE A 65 -3.25 -4.81 5.13
CA PHE A 65 -3.44 -6.16 4.61
C PHE A 65 -2.89 -7.23 5.58
N GLY A 66 -1.77 -6.96 6.24
CA GLY A 66 -1.21 -7.84 7.26
C GLY A 66 -2.19 -8.09 8.41
N LEU A 67 -2.84 -7.03 8.92
CA LEU A 67 -3.86 -7.14 9.96
C LEU A 67 -5.10 -7.90 9.48
N LEU A 68 -5.56 -7.66 8.25
CA LEU A 68 -6.70 -8.37 7.67
C LEU A 68 -6.43 -9.87 7.50
N ILE A 69 -5.25 -10.22 6.97
CA ILE A 69 -4.81 -11.62 6.81
C ILE A 69 -4.71 -12.29 8.18
N TRP A 70 -4.07 -11.63 9.14
CA TRP A 70 -3.91 -12.18 10.48
C TRP A 70 -5.26 -12.35 11.19
N GLY A 71 -6.13 -11.35 11.15
CA GLY A 71 -7.47 -11.42 11.72
C GLY A 71 -8.32 -12.53 11.11
N THR A 72 -8.31 -12.67 9.78
CA THR A 72 -9.03 -13.72 9.07
C THR A 72 -8.48 -15.11 9.42
N GLY A 73 -7.16 -15.26 9.47
CA GLY A 73 -6.50 -16.50 9.87
C GLY A 73 -6.80 -16.88 11.33
N TYR A 74 -6.82 -15.90 12.24
CA TYR A 74 -7.18 -16.11 13.65
C TYR A 74 -8.64 -16.57 13.80
N ILE A 75 -9.57 -15.91 13.11
CA ILE A 75 -10.99 -16.34 13.08
C ILE A 75 -11.10 -17.75 12.50
N GLY A 76 -10.41 -18.04 11.39
CA GLY A 76 -10.38 -19.35 10.77
C GLY A 76 -9.88 -20.44 11.71
N PHE A 77 -8.83 -20.17 12.49
CA PHE A 77 -8.31 -21.08 13.51
C PHE A 77 -9.34 -21.33 14.63
N GLY A 78 -10.03 -20.28 15.09
CA GLY A 78 -11.12 -20.41 16.06
C GLY A 78 -12.26 -21.29 15.55
N VAL A 79 -12.73 -21.05 14.33
CA VAL A 79 -13.80 -21.84 13.69
C VAL A 79 -13.38 -23.29 13.47
N MET A 80 -12.11 -23.52 13.12
CA MET A 80 -11.57 -24.86 12.92
C MET A 80 -11.60 -25.69 14.21
N THR A 81 -11.30 -25.06 15.34
CA THR A 81 -11.18 -25.71 16.64
C THR A 81 -12.50 -25.84 17.41
N HIS A 82 -13.53 -25.05 17.06
CA HIS A 82 -14.77 -24.95 17.84
C HIS A 82 -16.06 -25.40 17.14
N GLY A 83 -15.99 -26.07 15.98
CA GLY A 83 -17.16 -26.78 15.45
C GLY A 83 -17.31 -26.90 13.95
N SER A 84 -16.50 -26.20 13.15
CA SER A 84 -16.56 -26.32 11.68
C SER A 84 -15.16 -26.39 11.08
N PRO A 85 -14.48 -27.55 11.19
CA PRO A 85 -13.08 -27.71 10.75
C PRO A 85 -12.87 -27.32 9.29
N PHE A 86 -13.75 -27.75 8.39
CA PHE A 86 -13.62 -27.44 6.96
C PHE A 86 -13.83 -25.95 6.64
N SER A 87 -14.76 -25.28 7.32
CA SER A 87 -14.97 -23.84 7.14
C SER A 87 -13.79 -23.05 7.69
N GLY A 88 -13.23 -23.47 8.82
CA GLY A 88 -12.03 -22.87 9.40
C GLY A 88 -10.79 -23.02 8.50
N ILE A 89 -10.58 -24.21 7.94
CA ILE A 89 -9.54 -24.47 6.92
C ILE A 89 -9.75 -23.56 5.71
N GLY A 90 -10.98 -23.44 5.22
CA GLY A 90 -11.32 -22.54 4.11
C GLY A 90 -10.94 -21.10 4.38
N LEU A 91 -11.22 -20.57 5.58
CA LEU A 91 -10.84 -19.21 5.98
C LEU A 91 -9.33 -19.02 6.10
N ILE A 92 -8.60 -20.01 6.61
CA ILE A 92 -7.13 -19.96 6.70
C ILE A 92 -6.52 -19.95 5.29
N ILE A 93 -7.01 -20.79 4.39
CA ILE A 93 -6.57 -20.80 2.98
C ILE A 93 -6.89 -19.45 2.32
N LEU A 94 -8.09 -18.91 2.54
CA LEU A 94 -8.50 -17.61 2.01
C LEU A 94 -7.58 -16.48 2.50
N ALA A 95 -7.15 -16.52 3.75
CA ALA A 95 -6.19 -15.57 4.30
C ALA A 95 -4.78 -15.73 3.70
N ALA A 96 -4.37 -16.97 3.38
CA ALA A 96 -3.05 -17.25 2.81
C ALA A 96 -2.94 -16.93 1.31
N LEU A 97 -4.02 -17.10 0.54
CA LEU A 97 -4.08 -16.86 -0.90
C LEU A 97 -3.50 -15.50 -1.35
N PRO A 98 -3.84 -14.36 -0.73
CA PRO A 98 -3.35 -13.06 -1.16
C PRO A 98 -1.88 -12.80 -0.82
N VAL A 99 -1.22 -13.59 0.04
CA VAL A 99 0.15 -13.33 0.52
C VAL A 99 1.15 -13.25 -0.63
N TYR A 100 1.15 -14.23 -1.53
CA TYR A 100 2.09 -14.26 -2.66
C TYR A 100 1.81 -13.16 -3.71
N PRO A 101 0.56 -12.93 -4.16
CA PRO A 101 0.22 -11.79 -5.01
C PRO A 101 0.63 -10.44 -4.39
N LEU A 102 0.36 -10.22 -3.11
CA LEU A 102 0.75 -8.98 -2.42
C LEU A 102 2.26 -8.83 -2.35
N TYR A 103 2.99 -9.89 -2.00
CA TYR A 103 4.46 -9.89 -2.02
C TYR A 103 4.98 -9.49 -3.41
N LYS A 104 4.47 -10.12 -4.48
CA LYS A 104 4.87 -9.78 -5.85
C LYS A 104 4.50 -8.33 -6.20
N PHE A 105 3.33 -7.88 -5.78
CA PHE A 105 2.87 -6.52 -6.02
C PHE A 105 3.80 -5.49 -5.35
N PHE A 106 4.13 -5.64 -4.07
CA PHE A 106 4.98 -4.66 -3.38
C PHE A 106 6.45 -4.73 -3.79
N PHE A 107 7.01 -5.92 -3.96
CA PHE A 107 8.47 -6.09 -4.13
C PHE A 107 8.91 -6.22 -5.60
N PHE A 108 8.01 -6.54 -6.53
CA PHE A 108 8.34 -6.77 -7.94
C PHE A 108 7.59 -5.86 -8.92
N THR A 109 6.87 -4.86 -8.41
CA THR A 109 6.21 -3.84 -9.23
C THR A 109 6.86 -2.50 -8.93
N TYR A 110 7.03 -1.62 -9.91
CA TYR A 110 7.55 -0.27 -9.67
C TYR A 110 6.52 0.60 -8.93
N PHE A 111 7.02 1.63 -8.24
CA PHE A 111 6.17 2.53 -7.45
C PHE A 111 5.22 3.35 -8.33
N SER A 112 5.64 3.79 -9.51
CA SER A 112 4.80 4.44 -10.52
C SER A 112 3.57 3.60 -10.87
N THR A 113 3.76 2.30 -11.14
CA THR A 113 2.66 1.38 -11.40
C THR A 113 1.78 1.17 -10.16
N ARG A 114 2.37 1.01 -8.96
CA ARG A 114 1.60 0.85 -7.72
C ARG A 114 0.72 2.08 -7.43
N LYS A 115 1.22 3.29 -7.65
CA LYS A 115 0.44 4.54 -7.52
C LYS A 115 -0.82 4.54 -8.37
N VAL A 116 -0.72 4.09 -9.63
CA VAL A 116 -1.89 3.99 -10.52
C VAL A 116 -2.91 2.99 -9.96
N VAL A 117 -2.44 1.85 -9.45
CA VAL A 117 -3.32 0.86 -8.81
C VAL A 117 -3.99 1.41 -7.55
N TYR A 118 -3.27 2.20 -6.74
CA TYR A 118 -3.86 2.86 -5.56
C TYR A 118 -4.96 3.84 -5.95
N LEU A 119 -4.70 4.68 -6.95
CA LEU A 119 -5.71 5.62 -7.45
C LEU A 119 -6.94 4.89 -8.01
N PHE A 120 -6.70 3.81 -8.77
CA PHE A 120 -7.76 2.97 -9.30
C PHE A 120 -8.58 2.31 -8.19
N ALA A 121 -7.93 1.78 -7.15
CA ALA A 121 -8.62 1.17 -6.01
C ALA A 121 -9.51 2.18 -5.27
N VAL A 122 -9.01 3.41 -5.05
CA VAL A 122 -9.80 4.50 -4.44
C VAL A 122 -11.00 4.86 -5.32
N ALA A 123 -10.79 5.01 -6.64
CA ALA A 123 -11.88 5.29 -7.59
C ALA A 123 -12.94 4.17 -7.58
N MET A 124 -12.51 2.91 -7.52
CA MET A 124 -13.41 1.77 -7.41
C MET A 124 -14.19 1.77 -6.10
N CYS A 125 -13.58 2.14 -4.97
CA CYS A 125 -14.31 2.28 -3.70
C CYS A 125 -15.42 3.33 -3.81
N PHE A 126 -15.15 4.49 -4.43
CA PHE A 126 -16.18 5.50 -4.67
C PHE A 126 -17.29 5.00 -5.60
N LEU A 127 -16.94 4.29 -6.68
CA LEU A 127 -17.92 3.72 -7.60
C LEU A 127 -18.82 2.69 -6.90
N ILE A 128 -18.23 1.79 -6.10
CA ILE A 128 -18.97 0.79 -5.32
C ILE A 128 -19.88 1.48 -4.29
N ASN A 129 -19.38 2.50 -3.58
CA ASN A 129 -20.18 3.27 -2.63
C ASN A 129 -21.37 3.97 -3.31
N TRP A 130 -21.17 4.53 -4.50
CA TRP A 130 -22.23 5.15 -5.29
C TRP A 130 -23.29 4.13 -5.70
N ILE A 131 -22.90 2.98 -6.24
CA ILE A 131 -23.84 1.90 -6.61
C ILE A 131 -24.61 1.40 -5.39
N LEU A 132 -23.94 1.20 -4.26
CA LEU A 132 -24.60 0.76 -3.02
C LEU A 132 -25.56 1.80 -2.46
N THR A 133 -25.24 3.08 -2.60
CA THR A 133 -26.12 4.17 -2.17
C THR A 133 -27.34 4.29 -3.09
N ASP A 134 -27.13 4.30 -4.41
CA ASP A 134 -28.18 4.57 -5.39
C ASP A 134 -29.14 3.38 -5.58
N VAL A 135 -28.60 2.16 -5.60
CA VAL A 135 -29.39 0.94 -5.89
C VAL A 135 -29.92 0.29 -4.62
N PHE A 136 -29.13 0.30 -3.54
CA PHE A 136 -29.44 -0.45 -2.32
C PHE A 136 -29.72 0.44 -1.09
N ASN A 137 -29.57 1.77 -1.21
CA ASN A 137 -29.73 2.72 -0.11
C ASN A 137 -28.82 2.41 1.10
N ILE A 138 -27.62 1.87 0.83
CA ILE A 138 -26.60 1.54 1.82
C ILE A 138 -25.47 2.57 1.72
N HIS A 139 -25.25 3.34 2.79
CA HIS A 139 -24.21 4.37 2.85
C HIS A 139 -22.96 3.85 3.59
N LEU A 140 -21.91 3.49 2.86
CA LEU A 140 -20.62 3.06 3.45
C LEU A 140 -19.71 4.26 3.77
N LEU A 141 -19.73 5.29 2.92
CA LEU A 141 -19.08 6.57 3.13
C LEU A 141 -20.17 7.63 3.16
N LYS A 142 -20.27 8.32 4.30
CA LYS A 142 -21.24 9.40 4.53
C LYS A 142 -20.84 10.67 3.81
#